data_AF-H9FM43-F1
#
_entry.id   AF-H9FM43-F1
#
_cell.length_a   1.000
_cell.length_b   1.000
_cell.length_c   1.000
_cell.angle_alpha   90.00
_cell.angle_beta   90.00
_cell.angle_gamma   90.00
#
_symmetry.space_group_name_H-M   'P 1'
#
loop_
_entity.id
_entity.type
_entity.pdbx_description
1 polymer ?
#
loop_
_entity_poly.entity_id
_entity_poly.type
_entity_poly.pdbx_seq_one_letter_code
_entity_poly.pdbx_strand_id
1 'polypeptide(L)'
;CRKPKDQVRSSLKNVSDLFVMGGALVLESAALLHWLEREGYGPLGMTGISMGGHMASLAVSNWPKPMPLIPCLSWSTASGVFTT
;
A
#
# COMPACT_ATOMS: atom_id res chain seq x y z
N CYS A 1 -8.49 -15.31 -15.74
CA CYS A 1 -7.50 -15.29 -14.64
C CYS A 1 -6.81 -16.63 -14.54
N ARG A 2 -5.47 -16.67 -14.61
CA ARG A 2 -4.67 -17.90 -14.57
C ARG A 2 -4.45 -18.30 -13.10
N LYS A 3 -5.46 -18.93 -12.48
CA LYS A 3 -5.38 -19.40 -11.08
C LYS A 3 -4.73 -20.80 -11.03
N PRO A 4 -4.01 -21.15 -9.96
CA PRO A 4 -3.60 -22.53 -9.71
C PRO A 4 -4.81 -23.49 -9.73
N LYS A 5 -4.58 -24.75 -10.12
CA LYS A 5 -5.66 -25.75 -10.25
C LYS A 5 -6.49 -25.93 -8.97
N ASP A 6 -5.85 -25.76 -7.82
CA ASP A 6 -6.46 -25.99 -6.50
C ASP A 6 -7.19 -24.75 -5.96
N GLN A 7 -7.15 -23.60 -6.65
CA GLN A 7 -7.67 -22.33 -6.15
C GLN A 7 -9.00 -21.97 -6.83
N VAL A 8 -10.09 -22.25 -6.12
CA VAL A 8 -11.47 -21.99 -6.58
C VAL A 8 -12.00 -20.72 -5.92
N ARG A 9 -12.74 -19.89 -6.67
CA ARG A 9 -13.34 -18.61 -6.24
C ARG A 9 -12.32 -17.51 -5.91
N SER A 10 -11.68 -17.55 -4.74
CA SER A 10 -10.80 -16.48 -4.25
C SER A 10 -9.61 -16.22 -5.18
N SER A 11 -9.15 -14.97 -5.23
CA SER A 11 -7.89 -14.58 -5.91
C SER A 11 -6.66 -14.80 -5.04
N LEU A 12 -6.82 -14.92 -3.72
CA LEU A 12 -5.76 -15.23 -2.76
C LEU A 12 -5.89 -16.65 -2.23
N LYS A 13 -4.75 -17.29 -1.95
CA LYS A 13 -4.69 -18.63 -1.37
C LYS A 13 -4.98 -18.58 0.13
N ASN A 14 -4.40 -17.62 0.85
CA ASN A 14 -4.67 -17.41 2.28
C ASN A 14 -5.09 -15.96 2.55
N VAL A 15 -5.98 -15.75 3.53
CA VAL A 15 -6.34 -14.40 3.99
C VAL A 15 -5.17 -13.72 4.70
N SER A 16 -4.29 -14.50 5.33
CA SER A 16 -3.05 -14.02 5.96
C SER A 16 -2.17 -13.23 5.00
N ASP A 17 -2.21 -13.56 3.71
CA ASP A 17 -1.39 -12.92 2.68
C ASP A 17 -1.70 -11.41 2.57
N LEU A 18 -2.94 -10.99 2.88
CA LEU A 18 -3.32 -9.57 2.93
C LEU A 18 -2.61 -8.83 4.06
N PHE A 19 -2.56 -9.43 5.25
CA PHE A 19 -1.92 -8.83 6.41
C PHE A 19 -0.41 -8.79 6.24
N VAL A 20 0.18 -9.86 5.71
CA VAL A 20 1.63 -9.91 5.43
C VAL A 20 2.01 -8.87 4.38
N MET A 21 1.23 -8.74 3.30
CA MET A 21 1.45 -7.70 2.28
C MET A 21 1.34 -6.29 2.86
N GLY A 22 0.30 -6.00 3.64
CA GLY A 22 0.12 -4.70 4.27
C GLY A 22 1.23 -4.36 5.27
N GLY A 23 1.62 -5.32 6.11
CA GLY A 23 2.72 -5.15 7.06
C GLY A 23 4.07 -4.94 6.37
N ALA A 24 4.36 -5.72 5.33
CA ALA A 24 5.58 -5.55 4.53
C ALA A 24 5.64 -4.16 3.90
N LEU A 25 4.53 -3.68 3.34
CA LEU A 25 4.44 -2.37 2.73
C LEU A 25 4.72 -1.23 3.71
N VAL A 26 4.13 -1.30 4.92
CA VAL A 26 4.36 -0.29 5.97
C VAL A 26 5.83 -0.28 6.38
N LEU A 27 6.43 -1.47 6.60
CA LEU A 27 7.83 -1.59 7.00
C LEU A 27 8.80 -1.10 5.92
N GLU A 28 8.56 -1.46 4.66
CA GLU A 28 9.36 -1.02 3.53
C GLU A 28 9.28 0.51 3.35
N SER A 29 8.08 1.06 3.43
CA SER A 29 7.87 2.51 3.35
C SER A 29 8.59 3.25 4.48
N ALA A 30 8.51 2.75 5.72
CA ALA A 30 9.21 3.35 6.86
C ALA A 30 10.74 3.24 6.71
N ALA A 31 11.26 2.12 6.20
CA ALA A 31 12.69 1.95 5.94
C ALA A 31 13.20 2.96 4.89
N LEU A 32 12.45 3.14 3.80
CA LEU A 32 12.77 4.13 2.76
C LEU A 32 12.73 5.56 3.31
N LEU A 33 11.70 5.90 4.10
CA LEU A 33 11.58 7.23 4.71
C LEU A 33 12.73 7.51 5.70
N HIS A 34 13.08 6.55 6.55
CA HIS A 34 14.24 6.67 7.43
C HIS A 34 15.55 6.82 6.67
N TRP A 35 15.70 6.10 5.54
CA TRP A 35 16.87 6.25 4.68
C TRP A 35 16.93 7.66 4.08
N LEU A 36 15.83 8.17 3.52
CA LEU A 36 15.76 9.53 2.98
C LEU A 36 16.07 10.60 4.02
N GLU A 37 15.57 10.46 5.25
CA GLU A 37 15.91 11.38 6.35
C GLU A 37 17.39 11.34 6.73
N ARG A 38 18.01 10.15 6.73
CA ARG A 38 19.44 10.00 7.04
C ARG A 38 20.35 10.64 6.00
N GLU A 39 19.95 10.59 4.74
CA GLU A 39 20.65 11.27 3.63
C GLU A 39 20.41 12.80 3.63
N GLY A 40 19.54 13.31 4.50
CA GLY A 40 19.25 14.74 4.64
C GLY A 40 18.21 15.28 3.66
N TYR A 41 17.42 14.42 3.01
CA TYR A 41 16.33 14.86 2.14
C TYR A 41 15.14 15.38 2.94
N GLY A 42 14.64 16.57 2.57
CA GLY A 42 13.44 17.14 3.17
C GLY A 42 13.00 18.46 2.51
N PRO A 43 11.71 18.83 2.62
CA PRO A 43 10.61 18.10 3.25
C PRO A 43 10.15 16.87 2.45
N LEU A 44 9.82 15.78 3.13
CA LEU A 44 9.35 14.53 2.52
C LEU A 44 7.82 14.53 2.42
N GLY A 45 7.29 13.92 1.36
CA GLY A 45 5.86 13.73 1.15
C GLY A 45 5.60 12.39 0.47
N MET A 46 4.38 11.89 0.59
CA MET A 46 3.98 10.61 -0.01
C MET A 46 2.77 10.80 -0.92
N THR A 47 2.76 10.09 -2.04
CA THR A 47 1.61 10.01 -2.94
C THR A 47 1.44 8.58 -3.42
N GLY A 48 0.22 8.23 -3.79
CA GLY A 48 -0.10 6.96 -4.40
C GLY A 48 -1.35 7.07 -5.26
N ILE A 49 -1.44 6.25 -6.30
CA ILE A 49 -2.56 6.23 -7.25
C ILE A 49 -3.35 4.94 -7.10
N SER A 50 -4.69 5.02 -7.11
CA SER A 50 -5.58 3.85 -7.04
C SER A 50 -5.33 3.06 -5.75
N MET A 51 -5.08 1.75 -5.85
CA MET A 51 -4.67 0.92 -4.70
C MET A 51 -3.44 1.50 -3.99
N GLY A 52 -2.52 2.12 -4.73
CA GLY A 52 -1.35 2.80 -4.18
C GLY A 52 -1.71 3.96 -3.27
N GLY A 53 -2.81 4.68 -3.51
CA GLY A 53 -3.26 5.78 -2.65
C GLY A 53 -3.72 5.28 -1.27
N HIS A 54 -4.40 4.13 -1.25
CA HIS A 54 -4.78 3.47 -0.01
C HIS A 54 -3.55 2.97 0.76
N MET A 55 -2.62 2.33 0.05
CA MET A 55 -1.36 1.86 0.63
C MET A 55 -0.49 3.01 1.16
N ALA A 56 -0.41 4.14 0.44
CA ALA A 56 0.28 5.35 0.90
C ALA A 56 -0.35 5.91 2.18
N SER A 57 -1.68 5.88 2.28
CA SER A 57 -2.40 6.27 3.49
C SER A 57 -2.04 5.38 4.68
N LEU A 58 -2.01 4.07 4.49
CA LEU A 58 -1.59 3.11 5.52
C LEU A 58 -0.14 3.34 5.97
N ALA A 59 0.78 3.60 5.03
CA ALA A 59 2.18 3.87 5.35
C ALA A 59 2.33 5.18 6.15
N VAL A 60 1.72 6.27 5.70
CA VAL A 60 1.81 7.58 6.38
C VAL A 60 1.18 7.55 7.77
N SER A 61 0.05 6.85 7.97
CA SER A 61 -0.57 6.73 9.30
C SER A 61 0.30 5.99 10.33
N ASN A 62 1.28 5.20 9.88
CA ASN A 62 2.23 4.51 10.75
C ASN A 62 3.58 5.27 10.91
N TRP A 63 3.72 6.43 10.29
CA TRP A 63 4.93 7.25 10.40
C TRP A 63 4.83 8.22 11.59
N PRO A 64 5.88 8.34 12.43
CA PRO A 64 5.80 9.12 13.68
C PRO A 64 5.80 10.65 13.49
N LYS A 65 6.11 11.17 12.30
CA LYS A 65 6.22 12.62 12.03
C LYS A 65 5.08 13.08 11.11
N PRO A 66 4.65 14.35 11.19
CA PRO A 66 3.68 14.87 10.23
C PRO A 66 4.25 14.80 8.80
N MET A 67 3.53 14.16 7.89
CA MET A 67 3.92 14.02 6.49
C MET A 67 2.78 14.42 5.55
N PRO A 68 3.02 15.31 4.57
CA PRO A 68 2.07 15.58 3.51
C PRO A 68 1.75 14.31 2.71
N LEU A 69 0.47 14.00 2.59
CA LEU A 69 -0.04 12.85 1.83
C LEU A 69 -1.00 13.34 0.75
N ILE A 70 -0.77 12.92 -0.50
CA ILE A 70 -1.64 13.20 -1.64
C ILE A 70 -2.13 11.85 -2.20
N PRO A 71 -3.26 11.30 -1.71
CA PRO A 71 -3.80 10.03 -2.17
C PRO A 71 -4.68 10.28 -3.42
N CYS A 72 -4.16 9.95 -4.59
CA CYS A 72 -4.85 10.18 -5.87
C CYS A 72 -5.70 8.97 -6.25
N LEU A 73 -6.97 9.18 -6.61
CA LEU A 73 -7.90 8.10 -7.00
C LEU A 73 -7.93 6.95 -5.98
N SER A 74 -7.65 7.27 -4.71
CA SER A 74 -7.52 6.27 -3.65
C SER A 74 -8.87 5.64 -3.41
N TRP A 75 -8.91 4.32 -3.46
CA TRP A 75 -10.15 3.57 -3.40
C TRP A 75 -10.22 2.80 -2.08
N SER A 76 -11.38 2.78 -1.42
CA SER A 76 -11.58 2.13 -0.11
C SER A 76 -12.01 0.66 -0.18
N THR A 77 -12.25 0.11 -1.38
CA THR A 77 -12.79 -1.24 -1.60
C THR A 77 -11.96 -2.08 -2.59
N ALA A 78 -11.67 -3.35 -2.33
CA ALA A 78 -10.95 -4.18 -3.31
C ALA A 78 -11.83 -4.62 -4.53
N SER A 79 -12.96 -3.96 -4.78
CA SER A 79 -13.90 -4.34 -5.84
C SER A 79 -13.29 -4.08 -7.22
N GLY A 80 -13.40 -5.07 -8.12
CA GLY A 80 -13.03 -4.88 -9.51
C GLY A 80 -13.90 -3.82 -10.17
N VAL A 81 -13.28 -2.85 -10.83
CA VAL A 81 -13.98 -1.91 -11.72
C VAL A 81 -14.11 -2.62 -13.06
N PHE A 82 -15.15 -3.45 -13.22
CA PHE A 82 -15.49 -4.00 -14.53
C PHE A 82 -16.43 -3.02 -15.24
N THR A 83 -16.04 -2.56 -16.43
CA THR A 83 -16.98 -2.05 -17.44
C THR A 83 -17.54 -3.25 -18.20
N THR A 84 -18.86 -3.30 -18.36
CA THR A 84 -19.61 -4.27 -19.18
C THR A 84 -19.12 -4.32 -20.61
#